data_AF-A0A2T1AIG9-F1
#
_entry.id   AF-A0A2T1AIG9-F1
#
_cell.length_a   1.000
_cell.length_b   1.000
_cell.length_c   1.000
_cell.angle_alpha   90.00
_cell.angle_beta   90.00
_cell.angle_gamma   90.00
#
_symmetry.space_group_name_H-M   'P 1'
#
loop_
_entity.id
_entity.type
_entity.pdbx_description
1 polymer ?
#
loop_
_entity_poly.entity_id
_entity_poly.type
_entity_poly.pdbx_seq_one_letter_code
_entity_poly.pdbx_strand_id
1 'polypeptide(L)'
;MVQVEEITDRESFEVWLEALPEDRRYEVAVTLATRCALRVFPIWAAAMQQRWARTGDLIPLPSLRSMLISGGAVKTPTPDIRNAVRAAAADAYAYAAVRVAAAAAAAAAVRASAASAAAADAAAYVNASAAYAADAADAAYASAEIWGLLRQDIQVIVRGDDLLTLPLWPEATPDNIATAWTSGRTWMQDTPGYSFWIRWYEAILEGRPLTGDWQSHWRLMHDIALIAPEDWDKGAEHLAGVVEEIEDRNRQKNPPVSTQTATLSQISTRTVQAALRSNRLTLPPTLDAIYGHLDLEIQRLKGINHWPDQATLDEARALIARLCAMLEAVRQLKEESEALPQVPTMEDAERVKFSLSKLHRELTSWPAGKEPELADASWRMGLVGLSAGVFCMFGAPALVGAGVGAMFFGSKHLEQGAKAVKSLQGIKVGAGDGDA
;
A
#
# COMPACT_ATOMS: atom_id res chain seq x y z
N MET A 1 0.20 -31.92 -14.29
CA MET A 1 -0.04 -30.63 -13.62
C MET A 1 1.30 -29.94 -13.57
N VAL A 2 1.45 -28.81 -14.27
CA VAL A 2 2.67 -28.00 -14.27
C VAL A 2 2.83 -27.40 -12.87
N GLN A 3 4.00 -27.52 -12.27
CA GLN A 3 4.29 -26.86 -10.99
C GLN A 3 4.63 -25.39 -11.22
N VAL A 4 4.47 -24.54 -10.21
CA VAL A 4 4.74 -23.09 -10.37
C VAL A 4 6.18 -22.85 -10.82
N GLU A 5 7.12 -23.66 -10.32
CA GLU A 5 8.55 -23.58 -10.64
C GLU A 5 8.85 -23.90 -12.12
N GLU A 6 7.99 -24.66 -12.78
CA GLU A 6 8.13 -25.10 -14.18
C GLU A 6 7.59 -24.07 -15.19
N ILE A 7 7.02 -22.96 -14.72
CA ILE A 7 6.53 -21.88 -15.59
C ILE A 7 7.71 -21.02 -16.06
N THR A 8 8.14 -21.24 -17.30
CA THR A 8 9.29 -20.57 -17.92
C THR A 8 8.96 -19.83 -19.21
N ASP A 9 7.75 -20.04 -19.72
CA ASP A 9 7.30 -19.51 -21.00
C ASP A 9 5.76 -19.45 -21.05
N ARG A 10 5.27 -18.94 -22.18
CA ARG A 10 3.85 -18.77 -22.44
C ARG A 10 3.07 -20.10 -22.38
N GLU A 11 3.59 -21.15 -23.00
CA GLU A 11 2.90 -22.44 -23.10
C GLU A 11 2.76 -23.10 -21.73
N SER A 12 3.83 -23.14 -20.94
CA SER A 12 3.82 -23.66 -19.57
C SER A 12 2.87 -22.88 -18.65
N PHE A 13 2.75 -21.56 -18.83
CA PHE A 13 1.80 -20.73 -18.08
C PHE A 13 0.34 -20.98 -18.47
N GLU A 14 0.04 -21.11 -19.77
CA GLU A 14 -1.32 -21.43 -20.25
C GLU A 14 -1.78 -22.78 -19.66
N VAL A 15 -0.92 -23.81 -19.70
CA VAL A 15 -1.20 -25.13 -19.12
C VAL A 15 -1.42 -25.06 -17.60
N TRP A 16 -0.66 -24.22 -16.90
CA TRP A 16 -0.85 -24.01 -15.46
C TRP A 16 -2.22 -23.37 -15.15
N LEU A 17 -2.62 -22.33 -15.89
CA LEU A 17 -3.93 -21.69 -15.73
C LEU A 17 -5.09 -22.65 -16.02
N GLU A 18 -4.97 -23.50 -17.05
CA GLU A 18 -5.96 -24.53 -17.40
C GLU A 18 -6.16 -25.57 -16.30
N ALA A 19 -5.14 -25.82 -15.47
CA ALA A 19 -5.23 -26.76 -14.36
C ALA A 19 -5.97 -26.19 -13.14
N LEU A 20 -6.18 -24.86 -13.06
CA LEU A 20 -6.89 -24.23 -11.93
C LEU A 20 -8.39 -24.49 -11.97
N PRO A 21 -9.07 -24.53 -10.79
CA PRO A 21 -10.53 -24.52 -10.72
C PRO A 21 -11.13 -23.32 -11.48
N GLU A 22 -12.26 -23.55 -12.17
CA GLU A 22 -12.89 -22.57 -13.07
C GLU A 22 -13.27 -21.26 -12.35
N ASP A 23 -13.76 -21.37 -11.12
CA ASP A 23 -14.14 -20.25 -10.25
C ASP A 23 -12.96 -19.34 -9.88
N ARG A 24 -11.76 -19.91 -9.77
CA ARG A 24 -10.52 -19.19 -9.42
C ARG A 24 -9.75 -18.74 -10.65
N ARG A 25 -9.82 -19.49 -11.75
CA ARG A 25 -9.05 -19.25 -12.98
C ARG A 25 -9.22 -17.84 -13.52
N TYR A 26 -10.46 -17.35 -13.57
CA TYR A 26 -10.75 -16.01 -14.07
C TYR A 26 -10.07 -14.93 -13.21
N GLU A 27 -10.26 -14.96 -11.89
CA GLU A 27 -9.66 -14.00 -10.95
C GLU A 27 -8.13 -13.98 -11.09
N VAL A 28 -7.51 -15.16 -11.10
CA VAL A 28 -6.06 -15.33 -11.16
C VAL A 28 -5.50 -14.79 -12.47
N ALA A 29 -6.08 -15.19 -13.60
CA ALA A 29 -5.60 -14.81 -14.93
C ALA A 29 -5.71 -13.29 -15.15
N VAL A 30 -6.83 -12.68 -14.78
CA VAL A 30 -7.01 -11.22 -14.91
C VAL A 30 -6.04 -10.47 -14.01
N THR A 31 -5.86 -10.92 -12.77
CA THR A 31 -4.95 -10.27 -11.81
C THR A 31 -3.51 -10.29 -12.31
N LEU A 32 -3.03 -11.45 -12.79
CA LEU A 32 -1.68 -11.60 -13.33
C LEU A 32 -1.49 -10.79 -14.60
N ALA A 33 -2.45 -10.83 -15.53
CA ALA A 33 -2.40 -10.03 -16.76
C ALA A 33 -2.34 -8.52 -16.46
N THR A 34 -3.12 -8.06 -15.48
CA THR A 34 -3.13 -6.66 -15.02
C THR A 34 -1.75 -6.26 -14.47
N ARG A 35 -1.11 -7.11 -13.66
CA ARG A 35 0.23 -6.83 -13.13
C ARG A 35 1.30 -6.83 -14.20
N CYS A 36 1.23 -7.72 -15.18
CA CYS A 36 2.12 -7.69 -16.34
C CYS A 36 1.99 -6.35 -17.09
N ALA A 37 0.76 -5.92 -17.38
CA ALA A 37 0.51 -4.64 -18.06
C ALA A 37 1.01 -3.43 -17.25
N LEU A 38 0.79 -3.41 -15.93
CA LEU A 38 1.27 -2.35 -15.05
C LEU A 38 2.80 -2.30 -14.99
N ARG A 39 3.50 -3.43 -15.01
CA ARG A 39 4.98 -3.45 -14.99
C ARG A 39 5.58 -2.79 -16.23
N VAL A 40 5.00 -3.03 -17.40
CA VAL A 40 5.48 -2.44 -18.67
C VAL A 40 4.98 -1.04 -18.97
N PHE A 41 4.01 -0.53 -18.20
CA PHE A 41 3.45 0.80 -18.41
C PHE A 41 4.50 1.92 -18.52
N PRO A 42 5.55 1.99 -17.68
CA PRO A 42 6.60 3.00 -17.80
C PRO A 42 7.29 3.06 -19.16
N ILE A 43 7.51 1.90 -19.80
CA ILE A 43 8.14 1.82 -21.12
C ILE A 43 7.26 2.53 -22.15
N TRP A 44 5.95 2.31 -22.09
CA TRP A 44 5.01 2.99 -22.97
C TRP A 44 4.84 4.47 -22.65
N ALA A 45 4.81 4.83 -21.37
CA ALA A 45 4.73 6.22 -20.95
C ALA A 45 5.94 7.02 -21.46
N ALA A 46 7.15 6.45 -21.38
CA ALA A 46 8.36 7.03 -21.96
C ALA A 46 8.26 7.15 -23.50
N ALA A 47 7.67 6.17 -24.17
CA ALA A 47 7.50 6.19 -25.62
C ALA A 47 6.57 7.30 -26.11
N MET A 48 5.66 7.82 -25.28
CA MET A 48 4.76 8.94 -25.65
C MET A 48 5.49 10.26 -25.93
N GLN A 49 6.74 10.39 -25.48
CA GLN A 49 7.61 11.51 -25.88
C GLN A 49 8.05 11.43 -27.35
N GLN A 50 8.02 10.24 -27.94
CA GLN A 50 8.55 10.00 -29.28
C GLN A 50 7.61 10.51 -30.36
N ARG A 51 8.19 11.02 -31.45
CA ARG A 51 7.44 11.61 -32.57
C ARG A 51 6.45 10.63 -33.19
N TRP A 52 6.84 9.36 -33.35
CA TRP A 52 5.97 8.34 -33.95
C TRP A 52 4.72 8.06 -33.10
N ALA A 53 4.83 8.12 -31.76
CA ALA A 53 3.70 7.93 -30.87
C ALA A 53 2.66 9.07 -31.01
N ARG A 54 3.15 10.29 -31.27
CA ARG A 54 2.30 11.48 -31.51
C ARG A 54 1.65 11.51 -32.90
N THR A 55 2.13 10.70 -33.85
CA THR A 55 1.65 10.73 -35.25
C THR A 55 0.62 9.61 -35.54
N GLY A 56 0.50 8.61 -34.66
CA GLY A 56 -0.31 7.41 -34.89
C GLY A 56 -1.64 7.37 -34.15
N ASP A 57 -2.18 8.50 -33.70
CA ASP A 57 -3.39 8.58 -32.84
C ASP A 57 -3.36 7.60 -31.66
N LEU A 58 -2.16 7.34 -31.09
CA LEU A 58 -2.02 6.56 -29.88
C LEU A 58 -2.53 7.41 -28.71
N ILE A 59 -3.83 7.36 -28.46
CA ILE A 59 -4.43 8.09 -27.35
C ILE A 59 -4.00 7.38 -26.04
N PRO A 60 -3.38 8.10 -25.10
CA PRO A 60 -2.91 7.51 -23.85
C PRO A 60 -4.03 6.94 -22.96
N LEU A 61 -5.22 7.54 -23.05
CA LEU A 61 -6.35 7.27 -22.15
C LEU A 61 -6.96 5.87 -22.31
N PRO A 62 -7.21 5.31 -23.51
CA PRO A 62 -7.70 3.93 -23.65
C PRO A 62 -6.81 2.88 -22.97
N SER A 63 -5.48 3.05 -23.02
CA SER A 63 -4.54 2.12 -22.35
C SER A 63 -4.62 2.24 -20.83
N LEU A 64 -4.65 3.47 -20.31
CA LEU A 64 -4.84 3.79 -18.90
C LEU A 64 -6.18 3.25 -18.37
N ARG A 65 -7.26 3.50 -19.11
CA ARG A 65 -8.62 2.98 -18.86
C ARG A 65 -8.61 1.46 -18.76
N SER A 66 -7.98 0.78 -19.71
CA SER A 66 -7.92 -0.69 -19.76
C SER A 66 -7.23 -1.30 -18.54
N MET A 67 -6.11 -0.72 -18.10
CA MET A 67 -5.39 -1.18 -16.90
C MET A 67 -6.17 -0.90 -15.61
N LEU A 68 -6.80 0.27 -15.48
CA LEU A 68 -7.64 0.61 -14.32
C LEU A 68 -8.85 -0.32 -14.21
N ILE A 69 -9.56 -0.52 -15.32
CA ILE A 69 -10.78 -1.33 -15.36
C ILE A 69 -10.46 -2.81 -15.12
N SER A 70 -9.38 -3.36 -15.68
CA SER A 70 -9.00 -4.77 -15.45
C SER A 70 -8.68 -5.06 -13.98
N GLY A 71 -7.97 -4.16 -13.29
CA GLY A 71 -7.76 -4.27 -11.84
C GLY A 71 -9.05 -4.14 -11.02
N GLY A 72 -9.89 -3.16 -11.34
CA GLY A 72 -11.17 -2.92 -10.63
C GLY A 72 -12.21 -4.03 -10.84
N ALA A 73 -12.23 -4.65 -12.02
CA ALA A 73 -13.19 -5.69 -12.39
C ALA A 73 -13.10 -6.95 -11.53
N VAL A 74 -11.89 -7.29 -11.08
CA VAL A 74 -11.68 -8.41 -10.14
C VAL A 74 -12.29 -8.11 -8.78
N LYS A 75 -12.18 -6.86 -8.31
CA LYS A 75 -12.58 -6.47 -6.95
C LYS A 75 -14.05 -6.12 -6.84
N THR A 76 -14.66 -5.66 -7.92
CA THR A 76 -16.05 -5.20 -7.95
C THR A 76 -16.79 -5.70 -9.20
N PRO A 77 -17.04 -7.02 -9.34
CA PRO A 77 -17.63 -7.62 -10.54
C PRO A 77 -19.14 -7.36 -10.67
N THR A 78 -19.54 -6.09 -10.85
CA THR A 78 -20.92 -5.67 -11.09
C THR A 78 -21.30 -5.79 -12.57
N PRO A 79 -22.60 -5.87 -12.93
CA PRO A 79 -23.03 -5.84 -14.32
C PRO A 79 -22.52 -4.61 -15.09
N ASP A 80 -22.51 -3.45 -14.45
CA ASP A 80 -22.07 -2.21 -15.06
C ASP A 80 -20.56 -2.22 -15.32
N ILE A 81 -19.77 -2.75 -14.39
CA ILE A 81 -18.34 -2.96 -14.60
C ILE A 81 -18.08 -3.93 -15.75
N ARG A 82 -18.86 -5.01 -15.89
CA ARG A 82 -18.73 -5.91 -17.06
C ARG A 82 -19.01 -5.18 -18.38
N ASN A 83 -19.95 -4.24 -18.41
CA ASN A 83 -20.20 -3.43 -19.60
C ASN A 83 -19.05 -2.44 -19.87
N ALA A 84 -18.52 -1.79 -18.83
CA ALA A 84 -17.36 -0.92 -18.94
C ALA A 84 -16.11 -1.66 -19.44
N VAL A 85 -15.89 -2.88 -18.95
CA VAL A 85 -14.82 -3.78 -19.43
C VAL A 85 -14.98 -4.10 -20.92
N ARG A 86 -16.19 -4.44 -21.38
CA ARG A 86 -16.44 -4.73 -22.80
C ARG A 86 -16.17 -3.52 -23.69
N ALA A 87 -16.61 -2.34 -23.26
CA ALA A 87 -16.36 -1.09 -23.98
C ALA A 87 -14.85 -0.81 -24.07
N ALA A 88 -14.13 -0.88 -22.95
CA ALA A 88 -12.69 -0.67 -22.92
C ALA A 88 -11.91 -1.71 -23.74
N ALA A 89 -12.36 -2.97 -23.78
CA ALA A 89 -11.75 -4.00 -24.62
C ALA A 89 -11.93 -3.75 -26.12
N ALA A 90 -13.09 -3.21 -26.53
CA ALA A 90 -13.34 -2.81 -27.92
C ALA A 90 -12.42 -1.66 -28.33
N ASP A 91 -12.26 -0.65 -27.47
CA ASP A 91 -11.35 0.48 -27.69
C ASP A 91 -9.91 -0.03 -27.81
N ALA A 92 -9.43 -0.83 -26.84
CA ALA A 92 -8.06 -1.33 -26.81
C ALA A 92 -7.69 -2.17 -28.04
N TYR A 93 -8.64 -2.91 -28.63
CA TYR A 93 -8.41 -3.69 -29.85
C TYR A 93 -8.07 -2.80 -31.06
N ALA A 94 -8.72 -1.64 -31.20
CA ALA A 94 -8.43 -0.71 -32.27
C ALA A 94 -6.99 -0.16 -32.19
N TYR A 95 -6.45 -0.02 -30.97
CA TYR A 95 -5.12 0.56 -30.73
C TYR A 95 -3.96 -0.45 -30.66
N ALA A 96 -4.24 -1.73 -30.35
CA ALA A 96 -3.21 -2.78 -30.28
C ALA A 96 -2.50 -3.02 -31.63
N ALA A 97 -3.09 -2.56 -32.75
CA ALA A 97 -2.50 -2.61 -34.08
C ALA A 97 -1.16 -1.82 -34.21
N VAL A 98 -0.85 -0.91 -33.29
CA VAL A 98 0.36 -0.06 -33.33
C VAL A 98 1.60 -0.73 -32.69
N ARG A 99 1.50 -1.98 -32.21
CA ARG A 99 2.62 -2.85 -31.79
C ARG A 99 3.56 -2.30 -30.70
N VAL A 100 3.05 -1.51 -29.74
CA VAL A 100 3.80 -1.23 -28.51
C VAL A 100 3.47 -2.30 -27.47
N ALA A 101 4.49 -3.00 -26.96
CA ALA A 101 4.35 -4.16 -26.09
C ALA A 101 3.46 -3.91 -24.85
N ALA A 102 3.58 -2.75 -24.22
CA ALA A 102 2.73 -2.37 -23.09
C ALA A 102 1.27 -2.08 -23.46
N ALA A 103 0.99 -1.50 -24.64
CA ALA A 103 -0.39 -1.35 -25.12
C ALA A 103 -1.01 -2.71 -25.43
N ALA A 104 -0.20 -3.65 -25.97
CA ALA A 104 -0.61 -5.03 -26.21
C ALA A 104 -0.91 -5.78 -24.89
N ALA A 105 -0.08 -5.59 -23.86
CA ALA A 105 -0.30 -6.16 -22.53
C ALA A 105 -1.56 -5.57 -21.85
N ALA A 106 -1.77 -4.26 -21.92
CA ALA A 106 -2.98 -3.60 -21.39
C ALA A 106 -4.25 -4.09 -22.11
N ALA A 107 -4.21 -4.19 -23.44
CA ALA A 107 -5.32 -4.74 -24.24
C ALA A 107 -5.61 -6.20 -23.86
N ALA A 108 -4.59 -7.00 -23.62
CA ALA A 108 -4.74 -8.37 -23.17
C ALA A 108 -5.34 -8.48 -21.75
N ALA A 109 -4.93 -7.64 -20.80
CA ALA A 109 -5.50 -7.61 -19.46
C ALA A 109 -7.00 -7.28 -19.45
N VAL A 110 -7.42 -6.27 -20.22
CA VAL A 110 -8.85 -5.91 -20.32
C VAL A 110 -9.65 -6.96 -21.10
N ARG A 111 -9.07 -7.62 -22.11
CA ARG A 111 -9.71 -8.75 -22.81
C ARG A 111 -9.89 -9.97 -21.92
N ALA A 112 -8.90 -10.30 -21.10
CA ALA A 112 -9.04 -11.33 -20.06
C ALA A 112 -10.22 -10.98 -19.12
N SER A 113 -10.35 -9.70 -18.75
CA SER A 113 -11.47 -9.24 -17.93
C SER A 113 -12.83 -9.28 -18.66
N ALA A 114 -12.84 -9.08 -19.99
CA ALA A 114 -14.06 -9.01 -20.79
C ALA A 114 -14.68 -10.38 -21.04
N ALA A 115 -13.86 -11.44 -21.00
CA ALA A 115 -14.31 -12.80 -21.16
C ALA A 115 -15.20 -13.20 -19.99
N SER A 116 -16.49 -13.28 -20.26
CA SER A 116 -17.49 -13.66 -19.28
C SER A 116 -17.35 -15.14 -18.95
N ALA A 117 -17.28 -15.48 -17.66
CA ALA A 117 -17.32 -16.86 -17.16
C ALA A 117 -18.52 -17.72 -17.65
N ALA A 118 -19.48 -17.14 -18.38
CA ALA A 118 -20.68 -17.83 -18.88
C ALA A 118 -20.57 -18.34 -20.33
N ALA A 119 -19.47 -18.11 -21.05
CA ALA A 119 -19.29 -18.63 -22.42
C ALA A 119 -18.36 -19.87 -22.42
N ALA A 120 -18.70 -20.89 -23.21
CA ALA A 120 -18.00 -22.18 -23.25
C ALA A 120 -16.48 -22.07 -23.53
N ASP A 121 -16.07 -21.03 -24.28
CA ASP A 121 -14.66 -20.78 -24.64
C ASP A 121 -14.01 -19.67 -23.79
N ALA A 122 -14.72 -19.11 -22.81
CA ALA A 122 -14.24 -17.99 -22.02
C ALA A 122 -12.96 -18.33 -21.25
N ALA A 123 -12.88 -19.54 -20.69
CA ALA A 123 -11.72 -19.97 -19.95
C ALA A 123 -10.44 -20.04 -20.82
N ALA A 124 -10.55 -20.59 -22.04
CA ALA A 124 -9.43 -20.65 -22.98
C ALA A 124 -9.01 -19.24 -23.43
N TYR A 125 -9.98 -18.37 -23.70
CA TYR A 125 -9.72 -16.99 -24.10
C TYR A 125 -9.04 -16.15 -23.00
N VAL A 126 -9.48 -16.31 -21.75
CA VAL A 126 -8.87 -15.67 -20.58
C VAL A 126 -7.43 -16.11 -20.41
N ASN A 127 -7.16 -17.42 -20.53
CA ASN A 127 -5.82 -17.98 -20.39
C ASN A 127 -4.88 -17.46 -21.48
N ALA A 128 -5.30 -17.54 -22.75
CA ALA A 128 -4.52 -17.04 -23.87
C ALA A 128 -4.25 -15.54 -23.76
N SER A 129 -5.22 -14.76 -23.28
CA SER A 129 -5.05 -13.33 -23.05
C SER A 129 -4.04 -13.04 -21.93
N ALA A 130 -4.14 -13.74 -20.80
CA ALA A 130 -3.19 -13.57 -19.70
C ALA A 130 -1.76 -13.95 -20.11
N ALA A 131 -1.60 -15.05 -20.83
CA ALA A 131 -0.30 -15.50 -21.31
C ALA A 131 0.29 -14.55 -22.36
N TYR A 132 -0.54 -13.99 -23.25
CA TYR A 132 -0.11 -12.95 -24.18
C TYR A 132 0.32 -11.66 -23.45
N ALA A 133 -0.33 -11.29 -22.34
CA ALA A 133 0.10 -10.15 -21.53
C ALA A 133 1.49 -10.38 -20.90
N ALA A 134 1.76 -11.61 -20.43
CA ALA A 134 3.06 -11.99 -19.89
C ALA A 134 4.14 -12.00 -20.98
N ASP A 135 3.86 -12.56 -22.15
CA ASP A 135 4.77 -12.61 -23.30
C ASP A 135 5.07 -11.21 -23.85
N ALA A 136 4.04 -10.36 -23.97
CA ALA A 136 4.22 -8.96 -24.35
C ALA A 136 5.07 -8.21 -23.30
N ALA A 137 4.91 -8.55 -22.02
CA ALA A 137 5.78 -8.00 -20.99
C ALA A 137 7.23 -8.48 -21.16
N ASP A 138 7.46 -9.78 -21.31
CA ASP A 138 8.77 -10.39 -21.55
C ASP A 138 9.52 -9.72 -22.72
N ALA A 139 8.82 -9.57 -23.85
CA ALA A 139 9.35 -8.92 -25.05
C ALA A 139 9.75 -7.45 -24.82
N ALA A 140 9.10 -6.75 -23.89
CA ALA A 140 9.45 -5.38 -23.53
C ALA A 140 10.70 -5.30 -22.63
N TYR A 141 10.94 -6.33 -21.82
CA TYR A 141 12.06 -6.41 -20.88
C TYR A 141 13.34 -6.98 -21.50
N ALA A 142 13.22 -7.81 -22.54
CA ALA A 142 14.33 -8.58 -23.11
C ALA A 142 15.13 -9.38 -22.06
N SER A 143 14.55 -9.66 -20.89
CA SER A 143 15.16 -10.42 -19.80
C SER A 143 14.19 -11.50 -19.32
N ALA A 144 14.72 -12.71 -19.13
CA ALA A 144 14.01 -13.89 -18.61
C ALA A 144 13.46 -13.74 -17.17
N GLU A 145 13.48 -12.52 -16.63
CA GLU A 145 13.08 -12.18 -15.25
C GLU A 145 11.56 -12.05 -15.10
N ILE A 146 10.79 -11.76 -16.17
CA ILE A 146 9.33 -11.60 -16.02
C ILE A 146 8.65 -12.91 -15.61
N TRP A 147 9.13 -14.05 -16.10
CA TRP A 147 8.64 -15.37 -15.70
C TRP A 147 9.02 -15.68 -14.24
N GLY A 148 10.17 -15.21 -13.78
CA GLY A 148 10.54 -15.21 -12.36
C GLY A 148 9.55 -14.43 -11.51
N LEU A 149 9.23 -13.19 -11.91
CA LEU A 149 8.27 -12.34 -11.24
C LEU A 149 6.84 -12.91 -11.27
N LEU A 150 6.44 -13.52 -12.39
CA LEU A 150 5.14 -14.17 -12.53
C LEU A 150 5.00 -15.33 -11.54
N ARG A 151 6.05 -16.15 -11.39
CA ARG A 151 6.06 -17.23 -10.39
C ARG A 151 5.94 -16.70 -8.96
N GLN A 152 6.62 -15.60 -8.62
CA GLN A 152 6.49 -14.96 -7.30
C GLN A 152 5.06 -14.42 -7.06
N ASP A 153 4.47 -13.76 -8.05
CA ASP A 153 3.09 -13.30 -8.03
C ASP A 153 2.10 -14.48 -7.83
N ILE A 154 2.32 -15.59 -8.53
CA ILE A 154 1.52 -16.82 -8.35
C ILE A 154 1.65 -17.35 -6.93
N GLN A 155 2.85 -17.38 -6.34
CA GLN A 155 3.05 -17.84 -4.96
C GLN A 155 2.28 -17.00 -3.95
N VAL A 156 2.21 -15.67 -4.15
CA VAL A 156 1.38 -14.77 -3.33
C VAL A 156 -0.10 -15.18 -3.40
N ILE A 157 -0.62 -15.38 -4.61
CA ILE A 157 -2.02 -15.77 -4.82
C ILE A 157 -2.32 -17.16 -4.21
N VAL A 158 -1.40 -18.12 -4.35
CA VAL A 158 -1.54 -19.47 -3.79
C VAL A 158 -1.57 -19.44 -2.26
N ARG A 159 -0.86 -18.50 -1.61
CA ARG A 159 -0.94 -18.27 -0.15
C ARG A 159 -2.24 -17.62 0.29
N GLY A 160 -3.05 -17.09 -0.64
CA GLY A 160 -4.31 -16.40 -0.35
C GLY A 160 -4.14 -14.90 -0.07
N ASP A 161 -2.97 -14.34 -0.35
CA ASP A 161 -2.71 -12.91 -0.19
C ASP A 161 -3.32 -12.11 -1.37
N ASP A 162 -3.71 -10.86 -1.13
CA ASP A 162 -4.25 -9.98 -2.16
C ASP A 162 -3.14 -9.30 -2.97
N LEU A 163 -2.78 -9.91 -4.10
CA LEU A 163 -1.68 -9.47 -4.93
C LEU A 163 -1.82 -8.03 -5.47
N LEU A 164 -3.04 -7.50 -5.66
CA LEU A 164 -3.24 -6.11 -6.13
C LEU A 164 -2.98 -5.06 -5.04
N THR A 165 -2.82 -5.48 -3.79
CA THR A 165 -2.51 -4.58 -2.66
C THR A 165 -1.01 -4.52 -2.34
N LEU A 166 -0.20 -5.34 -2.99
CA LEU A 166 1.24 -5.40 -2.78
C LEU A 166 1.98 -4.49 -3.77
N PRO A 167 3.19 -4.02 -3.41
CA PRO A 167 4.07 -3.32 -4.34
C PRO A 167 4.18 -4.05 -5.69
N LEU A 168 4.28 -3.28 -6.77
CA LEU A 168 4.34 -3.84 -8.12
C LEU A 168 5.61 -4.68 -8.33
N TRP A 169 6.68 -4.29 -7.64
CA TRP A 169 7.96 -4.98 -7.61
C TRP A 169 8.19 -5.55 -6.21
N PRO A 170 8.52 -6.86 -6.09
CA PRO A 170 8.77 -7.49 -4.79
C PRO A 170 10.04 -6.96 -4.14
N GLU A 171 10.99 -6.52 -4.96
CA GLU A 171 12.21 -5.81 -4.55
C GLU A 171 12.20 -4.38 -5.10
N ALA A 172 13.37 -3.78 -5.30
CA ALA A 172 13.47 -2.49 -5.96
C ALA A 172 12.94 -2.55 -7.39
N THR A 173 12.35 -1.43 -7.85
CA THR A 173 11.99 -1.26 -9.26
C THR A 173 13.26 -1.34 -10.11
N PRO A 174 13.31 -2.16 -11.18
CA PRO A 174 14.47 -2.25 -12.05
C PRO A 174 14.86 -0.89 -12.64
N ASP A 175 16.16 -0.61 -12.75
CA ASP A 175 16.69 0.70 -13.14
C ASP A 175 16.17 1.19 -14.50
N ASN A 176 16.04 0.27 -15.47
CA ASN A 176 15.49 0.57 -16.80
C ASN A 176 14.02 1.03 -16.70
N ILE A 177 13.24 0.47 -15.78
CA ILE A 177 11.86 0.85 -15.51
C ILE A 177 11.76 2.13 -14.71
N ALA A 178 12.61 2.33 -13.71
CA ALA A 178 12.68 3.59 -12.98
C ALA A 178 13.03 4.76 -13.91
N THR A 179 13.96 4.54 -14.85
CA THR A 179 14.36 5.50 -15.89
C THR A 179 13.20 5.76 -16.85
N ALA A 180 12.55 4.72 -17.37
CA ALA A 180 11.39 4.85 -18.25
C ALA A 180 10.24 5.59 -17.53
N TRP A 181 10.00 5.29 -16.26
CA TRP A 181 8.96 5.95 -15.46
C TRP A 181 9.27 7.43 -15.28
N THR A 182 10.52 7.77 -14.97
CA THR A 182 10.94 9.18 -14.85
C THR A 182 10.65 9.94 -16.14
N SER A 183 11.02 9.39 -17.30
CA SER A 183 10.74 10.00 -18.60
C SER A 183 9.22 10.12 -18.87
N GLY A 184 8.46 9.04 -18.70
CA GLY A 184 7.01 9.05 -18.91
C GLY A 184 6.28 10.01 -17.98
N ARG A 185 6.69 10.09 -16.72
CA ARG A 185 6.15 11.00 -15.70
C ARG A 185 6.38 12.46 -16.09
N THR A 186 7.58 12.82 -16.56
CA THR A 186 7.85 14.20 -17.03
C THR A 186 6.89 14.59 -18.14
N TRP A 187 6.67 13.71 -19.12
CA TRP A 187 5.71 13.98 -20.19
C TRP A 187 4.27 14.14 -19.69
N MET A 188 3.85 13.29 -18.75
CA MET A 188 2.52 13.40 -18.13
C MET A 188 2.37 14.66 -17.28
N GLN A 189 3.44 15.14 -16.64
CA GLN A 189 3.43 16.40 -15.89
C GLN A 189 3.29 17.61 -16.81
N ASP A 190 3.92 17.55 -17.99
CA ASP A 190 3.84 18.60 -19.00
C ASP A 190 2.53 18.56 -19.81
N THR A 191 1.73 17.50 -19.68
CA THR A 191 0.48 17.31 -20.41
C THR A 191 -0.73 17.47 -19.49
N PRO A 192 -1.62 18.45 -19.73
CA PRO A 192 -2.83 18.62 -18.93
C PRO A 192 -3.70 17.36 -18.88
N GLY A 193 -4.32 17.11 -17.72
CA GLY A 193 -5.26 16.00 -17.51
C GLY A 193 -4.63 14.68 -17.03
N TYR A 194 -3.31 14.62 -16.82
CA TYR A 194 -2.63 13.37 -16.42
C TYR A 194 -2.27 13.23 -14.94
N SER A 195 -2.56 14.23 -14.10
CA SER A 195 -2.16 14.25 -12.69
C SER A 195 -2.74 13.08 -11.87
N PHE A 196 -3.99 12.68 -12.15
CA PHE A 196 -4.59 11.51 -11.51
C PHE A 196 -3.82 10.22 -11.84
N TRP A 197 -3.49 10.01 -13.12
CA TRP A 197 -2.82 8.79 -13.58
C TRP A 197 -1.41 8.64 -12.99
N ILE A 198 -0.68 9.75 -12.81
CA ILE A 198 0.60 9.76 -12.10
C ILE A 198 0.41 9.27 -10.66
N ARG A 199 -0.50 9.88 -9.91
CA ARG A 199 -0.77 9.48 -8.51
C ARG A 199 -1.22 8.02 -8.41
N TRP A 200 -2.08 7.59 -9.32
CA TRP A 200 -2.62 6.25 -9.38
C TRP A 200 -1.52 5.21 -9.62
N TYR A 201 -0.66 5.44 -10.60
CA TYR A 201 0.43 4.52 -10.88
C TYR A 201 1.50 4.50 -9.77
N GLU A 202 1.83 5.65 -9.17
CA GLU A 202 2.73 5.71 -8.01
C GLU A 202 2.17 4.94 -6.79
N ALA A 203 0.87 5.05 -6.55
CA ALA A 203 0.20 4.30 -5.49
C ALA A 203 0.28 2.77 -5.73
N ILE A 204 0.12 2.33 -6.98
CA ILE A 204 0.30 0.92 -7.38
C ILE A 204 1.75 0.46 -7.22
N LEU A 205 2.72 1.28 -7.67
CA LEU A 205 4.15 0.98 -7.53
C LEU A 205 4.52 0.68 -6.08
N GLU A 206 4.03 1.50 -5.16
CA GLU A 206 4.31 1.43 -3.73
C GLU A 206 3.42 0.42 -2.98
N GLY A 207 2.39 -0.14 -3.61
CA GLY A 207 1.43 -1.03 -2.93
C GLY A 207 0.62 -0.31 -1.86
N ARG A 208 0.10 0.89 -2.16
CA ARG A 208 -0.73 1.67 -1.24
C ARG A 208 -2.04 2.14 -1.89
N PRO A 209 -3.10 2.34 -1.11
CA PRO A 209 -4.34 2.92 -1.62
C PRO A 209 -4.19 4.43 -1.88
N LEU A 210 -4.87 4.93 -2.92
CA LEU A 210 -5.00 6.37 -3.20
C LEU A 210 -5.80 7.14 -2.13
N THR A 211 -6.76 6.48 -1.50
CA THR A 211 -7.78 7.10 -0.62
C THR A 211 -7.51 6.83 0.87
N GLY A 212 -6.31 6.37 1.23
CA GLY A 212 -5.94 6.03 2.61
C GLY A 212 -6.26 4.59 3.03
N ASP A 213 -7.32 3.98 2.49
CA ASP A 213 -7.66 2.58 2.68
C ASP A 213 -8.08 1.87 1.37
N TRP A 214 -7.94 0.55 1.33
CA TRP A 214 -8.21 -0.25 0.13
C TRP A 214 -9.69 -0.33 -0.25
N GLN A 215 -10.62 -0.25 0.70
CA GLN A 215 -12.05 -0.31 0.41
C GLN A 215 -12.50 0.95 -0.34
N SER A 216 -12.12 2.12 0.17
CA SER A 216 -12.35 3.40 -0.50
C SER A 216 -11.62 3.49 -1.84
N HIS A 217 -10.45 2.85 -1.96
CA HIS A 217 -9.66 2.86 -3.19
C HIS A 217 -10.40 2.10 -4.28
N TRP A 218 -10.86 0.88 -3.99
CA TRP A 218 -11.62 0.10 -4.96
C TRP A 218 -12.95 0.73 -5.32
N ARG A 219 -13.59 1.46 -4.39
CA ARG A 219 -14.78 2.25 -4.72
C ARG A 219 -14.47 3.41 -5.66
N LEU A 220 -13.36 4.13 -5.45
CA LEU A 220 -12.90 5.16 -6.37
C LEU A 220 -12.61 4.57 -7.76
N MET A 221 -11.89 3.45 -7.83
CA MET A 221 -11.61 2.77 -9.10
C MET A 221 -12.89 2.31 -9.80
N HIS A 222 -13.85 1.77 -9.04
CA HIS A 222 -15.17 1.40 -9.54
C HIS A 222 -15.90 2.61 -10.14
N ASP A 223 -15.97 3.73 -9.42
CA ASP A 223 -16.70 4.91 -9.89
C ASP A 223 -16.04 5.53 -11.14
N ILE A 224 -14.69 5.53 -11.22
CA ILE A 224 -13.95 5.98 -12.41
C ILE A 224 -14.16 5.01 -13.59
N ALA A 225 -14.21 3.70 -13.33
CA ALA A 225 -14.50 2.70 -14.37
C ALA A 225 -15.89 2.89 -15.00
N LEU A 226 -16.84 3.44 -14.25
CA LEU A 226 -18.21 3.73 -14.71
C LEU A 226 -18.38 5.07 -15.41
N ILE A 227 -17.31 5.84 -15.64
CA ILE A 227 -17.36 7.03 -16.49
C ILE A 227 -17.86 6.63 -17.88
N ALA A 228 -18.85 7.36 -18.38
CA ALA A 228 -19.52 7.09 -19.65
C ALA A 228 -18.51 7.07 -20.80
N PRO A 229 -18.57 6.11 -21.74
CA PRO A 229 -17.65 6.03 -22.89
C PRO A 229 -17.46 7.35 -23.63
N GLU A 230 -18.53 8.13 -23.78
CA GLU A 230 -18.53 9.40 -24.49
C GLU A 230 -17.69 10.49 -23.80
N ASP A 231 -17.46 10.37 -22.48
CA ASP A 231 -16.57 11.27 -21.74
C ASP A 231 -15.09 10.93 -21.98
N TRP A 232 -14.76 9.68 -22.31
CA TRP A 232 -13.40 9.27 -22.67
C TRP A 232 -12.96 9.85 -24.02
N ASP A 233 -13.90 10.05 -24.94
CA ASP A 233 -13.65 10.60 -26.27
C ASP A 233 -13.42 12.13 -26.26
N LYS A 234 -13.77 12.82 -25.17
CA LYS A 234 -13.61 14.28 -25.02
C LYS A 234 -12.20 14.71 -24.62
N GLY A 235 -11.30 13.76 -24.38
CA GLY A 235 -9.89 14.01 -24.09
C GLY A 235 -9.53 14.12 -22.60
N ALA A 236 -8.23 14.22 -22.33
CA ALA A 236 -7.67 14.05 -20.98
C ALA A 236 -8.07 15.15 -20.00
N GLU A 237 -8.19 16.40 -20.47
CA GLU A 237 -8.57 17.53 -19.63
C GLU A 237 -10.02 17.42 -19.15
N HIS A 238 -10.95 17.11 -20.07
CA HIS A 238 -12.35 16.88 -19.71
C HIS A 238 -12.46 15.74 -18.69
N LEU A 239 -11.78 14.62 -18.98
CA LEU A 239 -11.79 13.46 -18.10
C LEU A 239 -11.22 13.78 -16.71
N ALA A 240 -10.18 14.61 -16.63
CA ALA A 240 -9.61 15.01 -15.35
C ALA A 240 -10.63 15.78 -14.48
N GLY A 241 -11.44 16.65 -15.08
CA GLY A 241 -12.54 17.32 -14.38
C GLY A 241 -13.59 16.32 -13.86
N VAL A 242 -13.98 15.35 -14.69
CA VAL A 242 -14.93 14.29 -14.28
C VAL A 242 -14.35 13.44 -13.14
N VAL A 243 -13.06 13.09 -13.21
CA VAL A 243 -12.37 12.34 -12.16
C VAL A 243 -12.28 13.14 -10.87
N GLU A 244 -12.00 14.44 -10.93
CA GLU A 244 -11.99 15.32 -9.76
C GLU A 244 -13.36 15.37 -9.08
N GLU A 245 -14.46 15.48 -9.84
CA GLU A 245 -15.81 15.41 -9.29
C GLU A 245 -16.10 14.06 -8.61
N ILE A 246 -15.61 12.96 -9.19
CA ILE A 246 -15.74 11.61 -8.61
C ILE A 246 -14.88 11.49 -7.34
N GLU A 247 -13.65 12.02 -7.33
CA GLU A 247 -12.77 12.05 -6.16
C GLU A 247 -13.41 12.86 -5.03
N ASP A 248 -13.96 14.03 -5.33
CA ASP A 248 -14.64 14.87 -4.35
C ASP A 248 -15.92 14.22 -3.83
N ARG A 249 -16.73 13.61 -4.69
CA ARG A 249 -17.91 12.85 -4.28
C ARG A 249 -17.53 11.66 -3.40
N ASN A 250 -16.45 10.95 -3.75
CA ASN A 250 -15.93 9.85 -2.93
C ASN A 250 -15.37 10.34 -1.60
N ARG A 251 -14.70 11.49 -1.60
CA ARG A 251 -14.24 12.19 -0.41
C ARG A 251 -15.39 12.73 0.42
N GLN A 252 -16.57 13.02 -0.13
CA GLN A 252 -17.73 13.45 0.65
C GLN A 252 -18.54 12.26 1.19
N LYS A 253 -18.63 11.17 0.42
CA LYS A 253 -19.27 9.91 0.85
C LYS A 253 -18.43 9.18 1.90
N ASN A 254 -17.11 9.29 1.76
CA ASN A 254 -16.13 8.96 2.79
C ASN A 254 -15.39 10.27 3.12
N PRO A 255 -16.01 11.21 3.90
CA PRO A 255 -15.29 12.38 4.44
C PRO A 255 -13.98 11.85 4.95
N PRO A 256 -12.80 12.41 4.55
CA PRO A 256 -11.51 11.76 4.72
C PRO A 256 -11.49 11.22 6.12
N VAL A 257 -11.72 9.91 6.20
CA VAL A 257 -11.65 9.18 7.44
C VAL A 257 -10.17 9.22 7.63
N SER A 258 -9.70 10.17 8.46
CA SER A 258 -8.31 10.30 8.86
C SER A 258 -7.71 8.91 8.89
N THR A 259 -6.90 8.66 7.85
CA THR A 259 -6.38 7.40 7.33
C THR A 259 -6.61 6.20 8.24
N GLN A 260 -7.82 5.65 8.31
CA GLN A 260 -8.24 4.61 9.26
C GLN A 260 -7.30 4.46 10.48
N THR A 261 -7.09 5.58 11.16
CA THR A 261 -6.58 5.61 12.50
C THR A 261 -7.73 4.97 13.24
N ALA A 262 -7.62 3.70 13.65
CA ALA A 262 -8.38 3.28 14.83
C ALA A 262 -7.86 4.21 15.92
N THR A 263 -8.54 5.34 16.05
CA THR A 263 -8.19 6.41 16.95
C THR A 263 -8.30 5.77 18.31
N LEU A 264 -7.35 6.01 19.19
CA LEU A 264 -7.43 5.54 20.57
C LEU A 264 -8.78 5.86 21.23
N SER A 265 -9.49 6.88 20.73
CA SER A 265 -10.87 7.20 21.11
C SER A 265 -11.87 6.05 20.89
N GLN A 266 -11.70 5.22 19.86
CA GLN A 266 -12.55 4.07 19.52
C GLN A 266 -12.28 2.82 20.38
N ILE A 267 -11.14 2.75 21.07
CA ILE A 267 -10.88 1.65 22.02
C ILE A 267 -11.83 1.82 23.19
N SER A 268 -12.68 0.82 23.44
CA SER A 268 -13.59 0.90 24.58
C SER A 268 -12.81 0.98 25.90
N THR A 269 -13.28 1.79 26.86
CA THR A 269 -12.67 1.86 28.20
C THR A 269 -12.56 0.48 28.84
N ARG A 270 -13.53 -0.40 28.58
CA ARG A 270 -13.52 -1.81 29.02
C ARG A 270 -12.37 -2.62 28.41
N THR A 271 -12.04 -2.39 27.14
CA THR A 271 -10.89 -3.02 26.47
C THR A 271 -9.57 -2.56 27.12
N VAL A 272 -9.45 -1.26 27.41
CA VAL A 272 -8.27 -0.70 28.09
C VAL A 272 -8.13 -1.30 29.49
N GLN A 273 -9.22 -1.37 30.27
CA GLN A 273 -9.21 -1.97 31.60
C GLN A 273 -8.76 -3.45 31.57
N ALA A 274 -9.28 -4.23 30.62
CA ALA A 274 -8.88 -5.62 30.46
C ALA A 274 -7.38 -5.75 30.11
N ALA A 275 -6.89 -4.89 29.23
CA ALA A 275 -5.48 -4.87 28.83
C ALA A 275 -4.55 -4.44 29.97
N LEU A 276 -4.93 -3.43 30.75
CA LEU A 276 -4.23 -3.00 31.96
C LEU A 276 -4.06 -4.14 32.97
N ARG A 277 -5.12 -4.93 33.16
CA ARG A 277 -5.06 -6.11 34.03
C ARG A 277 -4.13 -7.18 33.47
N SER A 278 -4.22 -7.48 32.18
CA SER A 278 -3.42 -8.53 31.53
C SER A 278 -1.94 -8.18 31.35
N ASN A 279 -1.59 -6.89 31.29
CA ASN A 279 -0.23 -6.43 30.99
C ASN A 279 0.40 -5.63 32.15
N ARG A 280 -0.20 -5.70 33.36
CA ARG A 280 0.24 -4.96 34.56
C ARG A 280 1.73 -5.09 34.85
N LEU A 281 2.30 -6.29 34.70
CA LEU A 281 3.72 -6.55 35.01
C LEU A 281 4.66 -6.14 33.88
N THR A 282 4.17 -6.07 32.64
CA THR A 282 4.99 -5.76 31.46
C THR A 282 4.95 -4.28 31.09
N LEU A 283 3.90 -3.55 31.48
CA LEU A 283 3.71 -2.14 31.17
C LEU A 283 4.80 -1.24 31.78
N PRO A 284 5.08 -1.26 33.10
CA PRO A 284 6.11 -0.41 33.70
C PRO A 284 7.51 -0.58 33.07
N PRO A 285 8.08 -1.80 32.94
CA PRO A 285 9.42 -1.95 32.36
C PRO A 285 9.47 -1.56 30.88
N THR A 286 8.37 -1.69 30.14
CA THR A 286 8.31 -1.24 28.74
C THR A 286 8.29 0.30 28.64
N LEU A 287 7.52 0.96 29.51
CA LEU A 287 7.47 2.43 29.58
C LEU A 287 8.81 3.00 30.08
N ASP A 288 9.47 2.33 31.04
CA ASP A 288 10.82 2.66 31.49
C ASP A 288 11.85 2.58 30.36
N ALA A 289 11.78 1.53 29.54
CA ALA A 289 12.65 1.42 28.38
C ALA A 289 12.44 2.61 27.43
N ILE A 290 11.20 2.98 27.09
CA ILE A 290 10.92 4.13 26.22
C ILE A 290 11.43 5.43 26.84
N TYR A 291 11.15 5.64 28.13
CA TYR A 291 11.60 6.83 28.86
C TYR A 291 13.13 6.96 28.82
N GLY A 292 13.84 5.89 29.16
CA GLY A 292 15.31 5.86 29.16
C GLY A 292 15.90 6.09 27.78
N HIS A 293 15.26 5.58 26.71
CA HIS A 293 15.64 5.96 25.35
C HIS A 293 15.42 7.46 25.18
N LEU A 294 14.20 7.99 25.28
CA LEU A 294 13.96 9.43 25.05
C LEU A 294 14.91 10.36 25.81
N ASP A 295 15.21 10.07 27.08
CA ASP A 295 16.15 10.88 27.89
C ASP A 295 17.57 10.88 27.31
N LEU A 296 18.11 9.72 26.90
CA LEU A 296 19.45 9.63 26.33
C LEU A 296 19.63 10.48 25.05
N GLU A 297 18.59 10.64 24.23
CA GLU A 297 18.68 11.42 22.97
C GLU A 297 18.72 12.89 23.32
N ILE A 298 17.86 13.27 24.26
CA ILE A 298 17.76 14.65 24.73
C ILE A 298 19.11 15.04 25.32
N GLN A 299 19.73 14.18 26.13
CA GLN A 299 21.07 14.41 26.67
C GLN A 299 22.13 14.46 25.56
N ARG A 300 22.10 13.54 24.58
CA ARG A 300 23.03 13.54 23.45
C ARG A 300 22.95 14.85 22.67
N LEU A 301 21.75 15.30 22.30
CA LEU A 301 21.53 16.53 21.55
C LEU A 301 21.91 17.77 22.35
N LYS A 302 21.59 17.81 23.66
CA LYS A 302 22.00 18.90 24.55
C LYS A 302 23.52 18.95 24.81
N GLY A 303 24.20 17.81 24.72
CA GLY A 303 25.65 17.69 24.91
C GLY A 303 26.49 18.10 23.70
N ILE A 304 25.88 18.42 22.55
CA ILE A 304 26.60 18.89 21.37
C ILE A 304 26.99 20.36 21.57
N ASN A 305 28.29 20.59 21.77
CA ASN A 305 28.84 21.91 22.07
C ASN A 305 29.02 22.83 20.84
N HIS A 306 29.06 22.26 19.63
CA HIS A 306 29.25 23.01 18.39
C HIS A 306 28.37 22.47 17.28
N TRP A 307 27.65 23.37 16.60
CA TRP A 307 26.78 23.07 15.47
C TRP A 307 27.33 23.71 14.19
N PRO A 308 27.21 23.06 13.02
CA PRO A 308 27.80 23.54 11.77
C PRO A 308 27.29 24.91 11.32
N ASP A 309 26.00 25.18 11.56
CA ASP A 309 25.32 26.41 11.17
C ASP A 309 24.07 26.66 12.04
N GLN A 310 23.49 27.85 11.91
CA GLN A 310 22.33 28.28 12.71
C GLN A 310 21.06 27.51 12.36
N ALA A 311 20.86 27.10 11.11
CA ALA A 311 19.68 26.34 10.70
C ALA A 311 19.70 24.94 11.34
N THR A 312 20.85 24.27 11.33
CA THR A 312 21.05 22.98 12.01
C THR A 312 20.81 23.08 13.52
N LEU A 313 21.26 24.17 14.15
CA LEU A 313 20.98 24.43 15.58
C LEU A 313 19.49 24.60 15.87
N ASP A 314 18.76 25.33 15.02
CA ASP A 314 17.33 25.55 15.20
C ASP A 314 16.51 24.27 14.95
N GLU A 315 16.92 23.43 14.02
CA GLU A 315 16.36 22.08 13.83
C GLU A 315 16.60 21.19 15.05
N ALA A 316 17.81 21.19 15.61
CA ALA A 316 18.13 20.45 16.82
C ALA A 316 17.31 20.92 18.03
N ARG A 317 17.09 22.23 18.19
CA ARG A 317 16.21 22.78 19.23
C ARG A 317 14.76 22.33 19.07
N ALA A 318 14.25 22.35 17.84
CA ALA A 318 12.91 21.86 17.53
C ALA A 318 12.78 20.35 17.80
N LEU A 319 13.83 19.57 17.52
CA LEU A 319 13.90 18.14 17.84
C LEU A 319 13.89 17.90 19.36
N ILE A 320 14.73 18.60 20.12
CA ILE A 320 14.76 18.51 21.59
C ILE A 320 13.39 18.84 22.19
N ALA A 321 12.72 19.89 21.72
CA ALA A 321 11.40 20.28 22.21
C ALA A 321 10.35 19.16 22.01
N ARG A 322 10.33 18.54 20.83
CA ARG A 322 9.46 17.40 20.52
C ARG A 322 9.75 16.19 21.41
N LEU A 323 11.03 15.84 21.58
CA LEU A 323 11.45 14.71 22.42
C LEU A 323 11.10 14.94 23.89
N CYS A 324 11.25 16.16 24.41
CA CYS A 324 10.82 16.51 25.77
C CYS A 324 9.30 16.35 25.95
N ALA A 325 8.49 16.72 24.96
CA ALA A 325 7.03 16.54 25.02
C ALA A 325 6.64 15.05 25.07
N MET A 326 7.32 14.21 24.28
CA MET A 326 7.15 12.75 24.31
C MET A 326 7.59 12.15 25.64
N LEU A 327 8.75 12.56 26.16
CA LEU A 327 9.29 12.10 27.44
C LEU A 327 8.29 12.33 28.57
N GLU A 328 7.69 13.52 28.62
CA GLU A 328 6.69 13.86 29.64
C GLU A 328 5.40 13.06 29.50
N ALA A 329 4.95 12.78 28.26
CA ALA A 329 3.79 11.93 28.03
C ALA A 329 4.03 10.47 28.47
N VAL A 330 5.23 9.92 28.21
CA VAL A 330 5.62 8.57 28.65
C VAL A 330 5.77 8.51 30.17
N ARG A 331 6.38 9.53 30.78
CA ARG A 331 6.50 9.64 32.24
C ARG A 331 5.14 9.62 32.92
N GLN A 332 4.19 10.41 32.42
CA GLN A 332 2.83 10.44 32.95
C GLN A 332 2.16 9.05 32.86
N LEU A 333 2.29 8.37 31.72
CA LEU A 333 1.77 7.00 31.55
C LEU A 333 2.41 5.99 32.50
N LYS A 334 3.72 6.12 32.74
CA LYS A 334 4.45 5.26 33.67
C LYS A 334 3.92 5.44 35.10
N GLU A 335 3.87 6.68 35.57
CA GLU A 335 3.37 7.02 36.91
C GLU A 335 1.93 6.50 37.11
N GLU A 336 1.06 6.70 36.11
CA GLU A 336 -0.31 6.21 36.15
C GLU A 336 -0.39 4.68 36.14
N SER A 337 0.48 3.99 35.40
CA SER A 337 0.53 2.52 35.30
C SER A 337 1.03 1.87 36.59
N GLU A 338 2.02 2.48 37.26
CA GLU A 338 2.57 2.01 38.53
C GLU A 338 1.59 2.20 39.69
N ALA A 339 0.80 3.28 39.64
CA ALA A 339 -0.22 3.58 40.65
C ALA A 339 -1.48 2.69 40.56
N LEU A 340 -1.58 1.79 39.57
CA LEU A 340 -2.80 0.99 39.36
C LEU A 340 -3.06 -0.03 40.49
N PRO A 341 -4.29 -0.08 41.05
CA PRO A 341 -4.68 -1.14 41.98
C PRO A 341 -4.70 -2.52 41.29
N GLN A 342 -4.65 -3.61 42.07
CA GLN A 342 -4.61 -4.99 41.53
C GLN A 342 -5.73 -5.27 40.51
N VAL A 343 -6.89 -4.65 40.72
CA VAL A 343 -8.00 -4.64 39.77
C VAL A 343 -8.26 -3.18 39.38
N PRO A 344 -7.80 -2.72 38.20
CA PRO A 344 -8.03 -1.35 37.73
C PRO A 344 -9.52 -1.05 37.63
N THR A 345 -9.95 0.14 38.05
CA THR A 345 -11.33 0.60 37.89
C THR A 345 -11.58 1.11 36.45
N MET A 346 -12.84 1.40 36.12
CA MET A 346 -13.17 2.08 34.86
C MET A 346 -12.54 3.49 34.80
N GLU A 347 -12.54 4.21 35.92
CA GLU A 347 -11.96 5.54 36.03
C GLU A 347 -10.43 5.51 35.82
N ASP A 348 -9.75 4.50 36.36
CA ASP A 348 -8.32 4.27 36.10
C ASP A 348 -8.06 4.03 34.61
N ALA A 349 -8.92 3.24 33.95
CA ALA A 349 -8.80 2.96 32.53
C ALA A 349 -9.07 4.20 31.66
N GLU A 350 -9.98 5.09 32.05
CA GLU A 350 -10.23 6.36 31.35
C GLU A 350 -9.07 7.33 31.47
N ARG A 351 -8.50 7.47 32.68
CA ARG A 351 -7.33 8.30 32.93
C ARG A 351 -6.14 7.86 32.08
N VAL A 352 -5.84 6.57 32.09
CA VAL A 352 -4.75 6.00 31.29
C VAL A 352 -5.03 6.13 29.79
N LYS A 353 -6.27 5.91 29.34
CA LYS A 353 -6.68 6.10 27.94
C LYS A 353 -6.47 7.55 27.47
N PHE A 354 -6.73 8.52 28.34
CA PHE A 354 -6.48 9.94 28.05
C PHE A 354 -4.97 10.20 27.88
N SER A 355 -4.14 9.73 28.80
CA SER A 355 -2.68 9.85 28.72
C SER A 355 -2.09 9.13 27.51
N LEU A 356 -2.65 7.99 27.13
CA LEU A 356 -2.26 7.24 25.93
C LEU A 356 -2.58 8.02 24.66
N SER A 357 -3.71 8.73 24.64
CA SER A 357 -4.10 9.61 23.53
C SER A 357 -3.17 10.83 23.42
N LYS A 358 -2.69 11.35 24.55
CA LYS A 358 -1.66 12.41 24.59
C LYS A 358 -0.35 11.91 23.95
N LEU A 359 0.15 10.74 24.37
CA LEU A 359 1.35 10.14 23.76
C LEU A 359 1.16 9.97 22.24
N HIS A 360 0.05 9.38 21.82
CA HIS A 360 -0.23 9.22 20.39
C HIS A 360 -0.24 10.53 19.61
N ARG A 361 -0.82 11.59 20.17
CA ARG A 361 -0.82 12.91 19.52
C ARG A 361 0.60 13.44 19.34
N GLU A 362 1.41 13.42 20.41
CA GLU A 362 2.82 13.86 20.32
C GLU A 362 3.57 13.05 19.27
N LEU A 363 3.29 11.74 19.21
CA LEU A 363 3.87 10.84 18.24
C LEU A 363 3.45 11.19 16.79
N THR A 364 2.16 11.40 16.55
CA THR A 364 1.63 11.77 15.22
C THR A 364 1.97 13.18 14.76
N SER A 365 2.40 14.06 15.68
CA SER A 365 2.74 15.45 15.37
C SER A 365 4.09 15.62 14.67
N TRP A 366 4.82 14.52 14.47
CA TRP A 366 6.12 14.54 13.82
C TRP A 366 6.01 14.91 12.34
N PRO A 367 6.80 15.86 11.83
CA PRO A 367 6.77 16.24 10.43
C PRO A 367 7.28 15.12 9.51
N ALA A 368 6.51 14.81 8.45
CA ALA A 368 6.88 13.84 7.42
C ALA A 368 8.18 14.24 6.70
N GLY A 369 9.04 13.28 6.34
CA GLY A 369 10.29 13.54 5.62
C GLY A 369 11.47 13.98 6.51
N LYS A 370 11.27 14.08 7.83
CA LYS A 370 12.29 14.41 8.83
C LYS A 370 12.78 13.17 9.61
N GLU A 371 12.58 11.98 9.06
CA GLU A 371 13.10 10.71 9.59
C GLU A 371 14.64 10.68 9.69
N PRO A 372 15.41 11.32 8.78
CA PRO A 372 16.87 11.38 8.87
C PRO A 372 17.42 12.15 10.07
N GLU A 373 16.63 13.02 10.71
CA GLU A 373 17.06 13.88 11.83
C GLU A 373 17.47 13.09 13.09
N LEU A 374 17.00 11.84 13.22
CA LEU A 374 17.36 10.94 14.32
C LEU A 374 18.65 10.20 13.98
N ALA A 375 19.79 10.58 14.53
CA ALA A 375 21.12 10.19 14.02
C ALA A 375 21.41 8.67 14.01
N ASP A 376 20.73 7.85 14.83
CA ASP A 376 21.03 6.42 14.97
C ASP A 376 19.86 5.53 14.51
N ALA A 377 20.12 4.63 13.56
CA ALA A 377 19.14 3.65 13.08
C ALA A 377 18.65 2.72 14.20
N SER A 378 19.50 2.43 15.19
CA SER A 378 19.19 1.62 16.37
C SER A 378 18.13 2.29 17.26
N TRP A 379 18.17 3.62 17.33
CA TRP A 379 17.18 4.45 18.01
C TRP A 379 15.79 4.32 17.39
N ARG A 380 15.75 4.49 16.06
CA ARG A 380 14.52 4.45 15.28
C ARG A 380 13.86 3.09 15.46
N MET A 381 14.64 2.02 15.42
CA MET A 381 14.19 0.65 15.66
C MET A 381 13.63 0.42 17.06
N GLY A 382 14.34 0.89 18.10
CA GLY A 382 13.91 0.74 19.49
C GLY A 382 12.62 1.51 19.79
N LEU A 383 12.54 2.78 19.37
CA LEU A 383 11.37 3.62 19.61
C LEU A 383 10.13 3.14 18.82
N VAL A 384 10.31 2.64 17.59
CA VAL A 384 9.22 2.01 16.80
C VAL A 384 8.67 0.78 17.47
N GLY A 385 9.55 -0.17 17.79
CA GLY A 385 9.16 -1.44 18.37
C GLY A 385 8.49 -1.28 19.73
N LEU A 386 9.05 -0.42 20.57
CA LEU A 386 8.52 -0.17 21.92
C LEU A 386 7.22 0.63 21.88
N SER A 387 7.11 1.68 21.04
CA SER A 387 5.87 2.47 20.95
C SER A 387 4.72 1.64 20.40
N ALA A 388 4.94 0.85 19.33
CA ALA A 388 3.93 -0.06 18.78
C ALA A 388 3.48 -1.11 19.80
N GLY A 389 4.43 -1.67 20.55
CA GLY A 389 4.17 -2.61 21.65
C GLY A 389 3.31 -2.00 22.75
N VAL A 390 3.61 -0.77 23.18
CA VAL A 390 2.85 -0.08 24.25
C VAL A 390 1.39 0.11 23.88
N PHE A 391 1.07 0.55 22.65
CA PHE A 391 -0.33 0.67 22.23
C PHE A 391 -1.08 -0.67 22.26
N CYS A 392 -0.43 -1.76 21.84
CA CYS A 392 -1.00 -3.11 21.94
C CYS A 392 -1.22 -3.53 23.40
N MET A 393 -0.30 -3.18 24.30
CA MET A 393 -0.42 -3.49 25.73
C MET A 393 -1.55 -2.73 26.44
N PHE A 394 -2.04 -1.63 25.86
CA PHE A 394 -3.26 -0.94 26.31
C PHE A 394 -4.53 -1.40 25.57
N GLY A 395 -4.45 -2.47 24.78
CA GLY A 395 -5.61 -3.07 24.11
C GLY A 395 -5.95 -2.43 22.76
N ALA A 396 -5.04 -1.62 22.20
CA ALA A 396 -5.18 -1.17 20.83
C ALA A 396 -4.98 -2.37 19.87
N PRO A 397 -5.75 -2.45 18.77
CA PRO A 397 -5.48 -3.42 17.72
C PRO A 397 -4.02 -3.32 17.24
N ALA A 398 -3.40 -4.45 16.89
CA ALA A 398 -2.00 -4.48 16.43
C ALA A 398 -1.73 -3.52 15.25
N LEU A 399 -2.76 -3.28 14.43
CA LEU A 399 -2.75 -2.34 13.31
C LEU A 399 -2.61 -0.86 13.77
N VAL A 400 -3.14 -0.51 14.96
CA VAL A 400 -2.95 0.81 15.58
C VAL A 400 -1.53 0.97 16.09
N GLY A 401 -0.99 -0.06 16.76
CA GLY A 401 0.40 -0.06 17.22
C GLY A 401 1.40 0.05 16.05
N ALA A 402 1.19 -0.73 14.99
CA ALA A 402 2.00 -0.69 13.78
C ALA A 402 1.84 0.64 13.01
N GLY A 403 0.63 1.20 12.95
CA GLY A 403 0.34 2.47 12.28
C GLY A 403 1.09 3.65 12.91
N VAL A 404 1.23 3.68 14.24
CA VAL A 404 2.04 4.72 14.91
C VAL A 404 3.52 4.61 14.51
N GLY A 405 4.09 3.40 14.48
CA GLY A 405 5.46 3.19 14.01
C GLY A 405 5.68 3.56 12.52
N ALA A 406 4.67 3.32 11.68
CA ALA A 406 4.69 3.63 10.25
C ALA A 406 4.71 5.13 9.96
N MET A 407 3.92 5.91 10.72
CA MET A 407 3.78 7.36 10.56
C MET A 407 5.10 8.11 10.81
N PHE A 408 6.00 7.53 11.59
CA PHE A 408 7.25 8.17 11.98
C PHE A 408 8.46 7.88 11.10
N PHE A 409 8.50 6.71 10.45
CA PHE A 409 9.73 6.22 9.82
C PHE A 409 9.52 5.79 8.36
N GLY A 410 8.28 5.82 7.88
CA GLY A 410 7.91 5.35 6.55
C GLY A 410 7.64 3.85 6.51
N SER A 411 6.98 3.41 5.43
CA SER A 411 6.49 2.04 5.23
C SER A 411 7.57 0.96 5.32
N LYS A 412 8.83 1.30 5.00
CA LYS A 412 9.99 0.40 5.07
C LYS A 412 10.32 -0.16 6.48
N HIS A 413 9.80 0.46 7.55
CA HIS A 413 10.01 -0.01 8.93
C HIS A 413 8.78 -0.71 9.54
N LEU A 414 7.69 -0.87 8.77
CA LEU A 414 6.46 -1.58 9.17
C LEU A 414 6.72 -3.05 9.52
N GLU A 415 7.51 -3.73 8.70
CA GLU A 415 7.86 -5.15 8.89
C GLU A 415 8.60 -5.36 10.22
N GLN A 416 9.39 -4.37 10.64
CA GLN A 416 10.18 -4.41 11.86
C GLN A 416 9.31 -4.10 13.09
N GLY A 417 8.38 -3.14 12.98
CA GLY A 417 7.34 -2.92 13.99
C GLY A 417 6.44 -4.15 14.20
N ALA A 418 6.04 -4.81 13.11
CA ALA A 418 5.28 -6.06 13.16
C ALA A 418 6.09 -7.21 13.82
N LYS A 419 7.39 -7.33 13.54
CA LYS A 419 8.29 -8.31 14.19
C LYS A 419 8.43 -8.04 15.70
N ALA A 420 8.55 -6.77 16.11
CA ALA A 420 8.61 -6.39 17.53
C ALA A 420 7.29 -6.64 18.27
N VAL A 421 6.15 -6.38 17.63
CA VAL A 421 4.83 -6.72 18.17
C VAL A 421 4.68 -8.24 18.33
N LYS A 422 5.16 -9.01 17.35
CA LYS A 422 5.12 -10.48 17.38
C LYS A 422 6.03 -11.07 18.48
N SER A 423 7.20 -10.49 18.73
CA SER A 423 8.07 -10.93 19.83
C SER A 423 7.47 -10.63 21.20
N LEU A 424 6.78 -9.50 21.36
CA LEU A 424 6.05 -9.16 22.59
C LEU A 424 4.81 -10.06 22.83
N GLN A 425 4.11 -10.46 21.76
CA GLN A 425 3.00 -11.42 21.85
C GLN A 425 3.46 -12.85 22.17
N GLY A 426 4.65 -13.26 21.67
CA GLY A 426 5.23 -14.59 21.92
C GLY A 426 5.62 -14.86 23.38
N ILE A 427 5.79 -13.82 24.20
CA ILE A 427 6.11 -13.97 25.63
C ILE A 427 4.90 -14.54 26.43
N LYS A 428 3.67 -14.52 25.88
CA LYS A 428 2.46 -15.03 26.56
C LYS A 428 2.25 -16.55 26.51
N VAL A 429 3.07 -17.33 25.81
CA VAL A 429 2.86 -18.80 25.68
C VAL A 429 3.80 -19.62 26.58
N GLY A 430 4.61 -18.97 27.43
CA GLY A 430 5.62 -19.65 28.27
C GLY A 430 5.29 -19.81 29.75
N ALA A 431 4.08 -19.49 30.22
CA ALA A 431 3.74 -19.58 31.64
C ALA A 431 2.34 -20.18 31.84
N GLY A 432 2.30 -21.51 31.94
CA GLY A 432 1.11 -22.23 32.41
C GLY A 432 0.86 -23.56 31.74
N ASP A 433 1.85 -24.45 31.73
CA ASP A 433 1.61 -25.90 31.74
C ASP A 433 2.82 -26.55 32.42
N GLY A 434 2.67 -26.79 33.72
CA GLY A 434 3.64 -27.43 34.58
C GLY A 434 2.89 -28.03 35.76
N ASP A 435 2.67 -29.35 35.66
CA ASP A 435 2.01 -30.24 36.61
C ASP A 435 2.29 -29.93 38.09
N ALA A 436 1.22 -29.76 38.88
CA ALA A 436 0.97 -30.36 40.21
C ALA A 436 -0.28 -29.73 40.86
#